data_AF-A0A2J8V9M4-F1
#
_entry.id   AF-A0A2J8V9M4-F1
#
_cell.length_a   1.000
_cell.length_b   1.000
_cell.length_c   1.000
_cell.angle_alpha   90.00
_cell.angle_beta   90.00
_cell.angle_gamma   90.00
#
_symmetry.space_group_name_H-M   'P 1'
#
loop_
_entity.id
_entity.type
_entity.pdbx_description
1 polymer ?
#
loop_
_entity_poly.entity_id
_entity_poly.type
_entity_poly.pdbx_seq_one_letter_code
_entity_poly.pdbx_strand_id
1 'polypeptide(L)'
;AIPLSVDLWIHYINFLKETLDPGDPETNNTIRGTFEHAVLAAGTDFRSDRLWEMYINWENEQGNLREVTAIYDRILGIPTQLYSHHFQS
;
A
#
# COMPACT_ATOMS: atom_id res chain seq x y z
N ALA A 1 -11.34 -7.67 17.20
CA ALA A 1 -10.00 -7.37 16.71
C ALA A 1 -9.97 -5.91 16.30
N ILE A 2 -9.03 -5.14 16.84
CA ILE A 2 -8.99 -3.68 16.68
C ILE A 2 -8.58 -3.34 15.23
N PRO A 3 -9.41 -2.70 14.40
CA PRO A 3 -9.13 -2.35 13.00
C PRO A 3 -8.07 -1.25 12.78
N LEU A 4 -7.27 -0.90 13.79
CA LEU A 4 -6.68 0.45 13.88
C LEU A 4 -5.38 0.68 13.08
N SER A 5 -4.79 -0.33 12.43
CA SER A 5 -3.51 -0.13 11.72
C SER A 5 -3.68 0.39 10.30
N VAL A 6 -4.43 -0.31 9.45
CA VAL A 6 -4.57 0.04 8.02
C VAL A 6 -5.28 1.38 7.82
N ASP A 7 -6.40 1.60 8.50
CA ASP A 7 -7.17 2.84 8.37
C ASP A 7 -6.35 4.06 8.82
N LEU A 8 -5.54 3.92 9.88
CA LEU A 8 -4.66 5.00 10.34
C LEU A 8 -3.58 5.34 9.30
N TRP A 9 -2.97 4.33 8.68
CA TRP A 9 -2.01 4.56 7.59
C TRP A 9 -2.65 5.26 6.41
N ILE A 10 -3.86 4.84 6.03
CA ILE A 10 -4.61 5.48 4.94
C ILE A 10 -4.87 6.96 5.26
N HIS A 11 -5.35 7.25 6.47
CA HIS A 11 -5.58 8.63 6.91
C HIS A 11 -4.29 9.45 6.94
N TYR A 12 -3.19 8.87 7.41
CA TYR A 12 -1.90 9.54 7.46
C TYR A 12 -1.36 9.87 6.06
N ILE A 13 -1.44 8.93 5.13
CA ILE A 13 -1.01 9.16 3.74
C ILE A 13 -1.86 10.24 3.07
N ASN A 14 -3.19 10.23 3.26
CA ASN A 14 -4.05 11.28 2.74
C ASN A 14 -3.70 12.65 3.33
N PHE A 15 -3.44 12.71 4.64
CA PHE A 15 -2.96 13.93 5.29
C PHE A 15 -1.64 14.43 4.66
N LEU A 16 -0.67 13.55 4.38
CA LEU A 16 0.56 13.93 3.70
C LEU A 16 0.30 14.46 2.28
N LYS A 17 -0.58 13.81 1.51
CA LYS A 17 -0.97 14.27 0.16
C LYS A 17 -1.62 15.66 0.18
N GLU A 18 -2.36 16.01 1.23
CA GLU A 18 -3.01 17.31 1.38
C GLU A 18 -2.09 18.41 1.93
N THR A 19 -1.12 18.03 2.77
CA THR A 19 -0.30 18.99 3.53
C THR A 19 1.04 19.30 2.85
N LEU A 20 1.58 18.36 2.06
CA LEU A 20 2.87 18.52 1.39
C LEU A 20 2.71 19.27 0.06
N ASP A 21 3.74 20.06 -0.29
CA ASP A 21 3.77 20.82 -1.54
C ASP A 21 3.97 19.87 -2.74
N PRO A 22 3.04 19.81 -3.71
CA PRO A 22 3.20 19.00 -4.92
C PRO A 22 4.37 19.43 -5.80
N GLY A 23 4.86 20.67 -5.66
CA GLY A 23 6.02 21.19 -6.38
C GLY A 23 7.37 20.71 -5.84
N ASP A 24 7.39 20.11 -4.64
CA ASP A 24 8.61 19.60 -4.01
C ASP A 24 8.88 18.13 -4.43
N PRO A 25 10.03 17.83 -5.06
CA PRO A 25 10.42 16.46 -5.37
C PRO A 25 10.50 15.52 -4.15
N GLU A 26 10.73 16.07 -2.96
CA GLU A 26 10.82 15.29 -1.71
C GLU A 26 9.44 14.80 -1.23
N THR A 27 8.36 15.47 -1.61
CA THR A 27 6.98 15.08 -1.29
C THR A 27 6.67 13.68 -1.78
N ASN A 28 6.97 13.40 -3.05
CA ASN A 28 6.72 12.08 -3.64
C ASN A 28 7.57 10.99 -2.98
N ASN A 29 8.82 11.28 -2.62
CA ASN A 29 9.67 10.33 -1.92
C ASN A 29 9.15 10.03 -0.51
N THR A 30 8.64 11.06 0.18
CA THR A 30 8.05 10.94 1.52
C THR A 30 6.77 10.10 1.49
N ILE A 31 5.88 10.36 0.53
CA ILE A 31 4.64 9.61 0.34
C ILE A 31 4.95 8.15 0.01
N ARG A 32 5.85 7.89 -0.96
CA ARG A 32 6.29 6.52 -1.31
C ARG A 32 6.88 5.80 -0.11
N GLY A 33 7.78 6.46 0.63
CA GLY A 33 8.37 5.91 1.85
C GLY A 33 7.30 5.54 2.86
N THR A 34 6.28 6.38 3.02
CA THR A 34 5.15 6.11 3.94
C THR A 34 4.33 4.90 3.47
N PHE A 35 4.05 4.77 2.18
CA PHE A 35 3.39 3.58 1.62
C PHE A 35 4.19 2.31 1.91
N GLU A 36 5.51 2.31 1.67
CA GLU A 36 6.37 1.16 1.97
C GLU A 36 6.34 0.78 3.46
N HIS A 37 6.39 1.76 4.37
CA HIS A 37 6.26 1.49 5.81
C HIS A 37 4.89 0.91 6.16
N ALA A 38 3.82 1.44 5.57
CA ALA A 38 2.46 0.97 5.81
C ALA A 38 2.28 -0.49 5.34
N VAL A 39 2.78 -0.85 4.15
CA VAL A 39 2.68 -2.22 3.64
C VAL A 39 3.59 -3.20 4.38
N LEU A 40 4.75 -2.74 4.87
CA LEU A 40 5.59 -3.57 5.74
C LEU A 40 4.93 -3.83 7.10
N ALA A 41 4.26 -2.83 7.66
CA ALA A 41 3.61 -2.94 8.98
C ALA A 41 2.26 -3.68 8.94
N ALA A 42 1.48 -3.49 7.87
CA ALA A 42 0.09 -3.94 7.81
C ALA A 42 -0.29 -4.63 6.49
N GLY A 43 0.62 -4.81 5.54
CA GLY A 43 0.33 -5.36 4.20
C GLY A 43 -0.02 -6.85 4.16
N THR A 44 0.15 -7.58 5.26
CA THR A 44 -0.28 -8.98 5.41
C THR A 44 -1.64 -9.12 6.11
N ASP A 45 -2.25 -8.02 6.55
CA ASP A 45 -3.59 -8.03 7.14
C ASP A 45 -4.64 -8.26 6.06
N PHE A 46 -5.71 -8.99 6.37
CA PHE A 46 -6.84 -9.22 5.48
C PHE A 46 -7.50 -7.91 5.01
N ARG A 47 -7.39 -6.84 5.80
CA ARG A 47 -7.96 -5.52 5.43
C ARG A 47 -6.99 -4.62 4.68
N SER A 48 -5.78 -5.11 4.37
CA SER A 48 -4.76 -4.34 3.68
C SER A 48 -5.05 -4.10 2.20
N ASP A 49 -6.05 -4.77 1.62
CA ASP A 49 -6.46 -4.61 0.22
C ASP A 49 -6.62 -3.13 -0.18
N ARG A 50 -7.26 -2.33 0.69
CA ARG A 50 -7.44 -0.89 0.46
C ARG A 50 -6.14 -0.11 0.45
N LEU A 51 -5.18 -0.50 1.29
CA LEU A 51 -3.86 0.13 1.33
C LEU A 51 -3.08 -0.15 0.05
N TRP A 52 -3.13 -1.40 -0.42
CA TRP A 52 -2.50 -1.83 -1.67
C TRP A 52 -3.12 -1.13 -2.89
N GLU A 53 -4.45 -1.10 -2.99
CA GLU A 53 -5.15 -0.35 -4.05
C GLU A 53 -4.77 1.14 -4.05
N MET A 54 -4.71 1.75 -2.86
CA MET A 54 -4.34 3.16 -2.75
C MET A 54 -2.88 3.41 -3.20
N TYR A 55 -1.96 2.48 -2.90
CA TYR A 55 -0.57 2.59 -3.34
C TYR A 55 -0.44 2.47 -4.87
N ILE A 56 -1.14 1.48 -5.45
CA ILE A 56 -1.16 1.26 -6.90
C ILE A 56 -1.73 2.46 -7.64
N ASN A 57 -2.86 2.99 -7.18
CA ASN A 57 -3.48 4.17 -7.77
C ASN A 57 -2.55 5.38 -7.71
N TRP A 58 -1.86 5.58 -6.58
CA TRP A 58 -0.91 6.67 -6.45
C TRP A 58 0.30 6.53 -7.39
N GLU A 59 0.93 5.35 -7.49
CA GLU A 59 2.04 5.15 -8.45
C GLU A 59 1.59 5.27 -9.91
N ASN A 60 0.34 4.90 -10.22
CA ASN A 60 -0.25 5.11 -11.53
C ASN A 60 -0.45 6.61 -11.84
N GLU A 61 -0.91 7.40 -10.86
CA GLU A 61 -0.98 8.87 -10.95
C GLU A 61 0.40 9.51 -11.20
N GLN A 62 1.47 8.93 -10.62
CA GLN A 62 2.85 9.37 -10.86
C GLN A 62 3.42 8.90 -12.22
N GLY A 63 2.72 8.01 -12.94
CA GLY A 63 3.19 7.41 -14.20
C GLY A 63 4.23 6.30 -14.03
N ASN A 64 4.43 5.78 -12.81
CA ASN A 64 5.45 4.78 -12.50
C ASN A 64 4.90 3.35 -12.66
N LEU A 65 4.55 2.98 -13.90
CA LEU A 65 3.96 1.67 -14.21
C LEU A 65 4.85 0.47 -13.81
N ARG A 66 6.17 0.68 -13.73
CA ARG A 66 7.12 -0.35 -13.26
C ARG A 66 6.90 -0.70 -11.78
N GLU A 67 6.72 0.31 -10.94
CA GLU A 67 6.45 0.12 -9.51
C GLU A 67 5.07 -0.48 -9.30
N VAL A 68 4.06 -0.05 -10.07
CA VAL A 68 2.74 -0.68 -10.07
C VAL A 68 2.84 -2.19 -10.32
N THR A 69 3.60 -2.60 -11.33
CA THR A 69 3.79 -4.02 -11.67
C THR A 69 4.50 -4.77 -10.53
N ALA A 70 5.55 -4.17 -9.96
CA ALA A 70 6.28 -4.75 -8.82
C ALA A 70 5.39 -4.91 -7.57
N ILE A 71 4.48 -3.96 -7.33
CA ILE A 71 3.50 -4.03 -6.23
C ILE A 71 2.51 -5.18 -6.48
N TYR A 72 1.99 -5.34 -7.70
CA TYR A 72 1.13 -6.47 -8.04
C TYR A 72 1.83 -7.82 -7.84
N ASP A 73 3.08 -7.96 -8.27
CA ASP A 73 3.87 -9.18 -8.06
C ASP A 73 4.05 -9.49 -6.57
N ARG A 74 4.26 -8.46 -5.74
CA ARG A 74 4.32 -8.60 -4.28
C ARG A 74 3.00 -9.11 -3.72
N ILE A 75 1.86 -8.51 -4.10
CA ILE A 75 0.53 -8.91 -3.62
C ILE A 75 0.21 -10.36 -4.00
N LEU A 76 0.51 -10.75 -5.25
CA LEU A 76 0.33 -12.13 -5.71
C LEU A 76 1.24 -13.13 -4.99
N GLY A 77 2.40 -12.66 -4.51
CA GLY A 77 3.35 -13.44 -3.71
C GLY A 77 3.05 -13.50 -2.21
N ILE A 78 2.18 -12.63 -1.68
CA ILE A 78 1.74 -12.74 -0.28
C ILE A 78 0.84 -13.97 -0.20
N PRO A 79 1.18 -14.98 0.64
CA PRO A 79 0.29 -16.10 0.90
C PRO A 79 -0.88 -15.62 1.76
N THR A 80 -1.73 -14.78 1.19
CA THR A 80 -3.07 -14.55 1.70
C THR A 80 -3.81 -15.89 1.62
N GLN A 81 -4.68 -16.15 2.58
CA GLN A 81 -5.31 -17.46 2.84
C GLN A 81 -6.04 -18.14 1.66
N LEU A 82 -6.12 -17.52 0.48
CA LEU A 82 -6.53 -18.15 -0.77
C LEU A 82 -5.69 -19.40 -1.12
N TYR A 83 -4.42 -19.49 -0.70
CA TYR A 83 -3.63 -20.73 -0.84
C TYR A 83 -3.93 -21.78 0.24
N SER A 84 -4.40 -21.38 1.42
CA SER A 84 -4.61 -22.32 2.54
C SER A 84 -5.85 -23.23 2.37
N HIS A 85 -6.76 -22.92 1.44
CA HIS A 85 -7.93 -23.77 1.18
C HIS A 85 -7.70 -24.85 0.11
N HIS A 86 -6.56 -24.86 -0.59
CA HIS A 86 -6.22 -25.89 -1.58
C HIS A 86 -5.29 -26.99 -1.05
N PHE A 87 -4.82 -26.90 0.20
CA PHE A 87 -3.80 -27.81 0.77
C PHE A 87 -4.26 -28.65 1.96
N GLN A 88 -5.57 -28.84 2.16
CA GLN A 88 -6.08 -29.92 3.01
C GLN A 88 -7.02 -30.81 2.20
N SER A 89 -6.42 -31.91 1.76
CA SER A 89 -7.06 -33.14 1.29
C SER A 89 -7.81 -33.82 2.44
#